data_AF-T1H1N9-F1
#
_entry.id   AF-T1H1N9-F1
#
_cell.length_a   1.000
_cell.length_b   1.000
_cell.length_c   1.000
_cell.angle_alpha   90.00
_cell.angle_beta   90.00
_cell.angle_gamma   90.00
#
_symmetry.space_group_name_H-M   'P 1'
#
loop_
_entity.id
_entity.type
_entity.pdbx_description
1 polymer ?
#
loop_
_entity_poly.entity_id
_entity_poly.type
_entity_poly.pdbx_seq_one_letter_code
_entity_poly.pdbx_strand_id
1 'polypeptide(L)'
;MRPTDDLINQIFCSSKHRVKEFIYDHVVPKTSILPIILCKGPTGKTFQFKYNQRSDPTLMKELGMTLFNLCNIIPAGIICFFNSYDYLKQVYDFLNNEKFLEKIEKKKFILCEPKGGSGSNVDTLLDKYSKSIRSSERSGALLLSVVGGKLSEGLNFSDDLGRCVVVVGMPY
;
A
#
# COMPACT_ATOMS: atom_id res chain seq x y z
N MET A 1 22.43 -5.69 -3.39
CA MET A 1 23.18 -4.41 -3.33
C MET A 1 22.89 -3.80 -1.98
N ARG A 2 23.91 -3.39 -1.22
CA ARG A 2 23.67 -2.67 0.03
C ARG A 2 23.15 -1.27 -0.32
N PRO A 3 22.19 -0.71 0.44
CA PRO A 3 21.61 0.61 0.13
C PRO A 3 22.65 1.73 0.04
N THR A 4 23.80 1.56 0.67
CA THR A 4 24.91 2.49 0.73
C THR A 4 25.89 2.36 -0.44
N ASP A 5 25.87 1.25 -1.18
CA ASP A 5 26.86 0.97 -2.23
C ASP A 5 26.80 2.05 -3.34
N ASP A 6 25.60 2.43 -3.79
CA ASP A 6 25.43 3.44 -4.82
C ASP A 6 25.90 4.82 -4.36
N LEU A 7 25.56 5.19 -3.12
CA LEU A 7 26.00 6.46 -2.53
C LEU A 7 27.53 6.54 -2.43
N ILE A 8 28.17 5.47 -1.96
CA ILE A 8 29.64 5.39 -1.83
C ILE A 8 30.29 5.46 -3.22
N ASN A 9 29.73 4.76 -4.20
CA ASN A 9 30.24 4.76 -5.56
C ASN A 9 30.05 6.09 -6.29
N GLN A 10 28.98 6.83 -6.01
CA GLN A 10 28.72 8.12 -6.67
C GLN A 10 29.47 9.29 -6.02
N ILE A 11 29.43 9.38 -4.69
CA ILE A 11 29.93 10.57 -3.96
C ILE A 11 31.36 10.37 -3.45
N PHE A 12 31.70 9.14 -3.04
CA PHE A 12 32.98 8.83 -2.38
C PHE A 12 33.88 7.92 -3.21
N CYS A 13 33.71 7.90 -4.54
CA CYS A 13 34.43 6.99 -5.44
C CYS A 13 35.96 7.02 -5.24
N SER A 14 36.54 8.21 -5.07
CA SER A 14 37.97 8.44 -4.88
C SER A 14 38.42 8.37 -3.41
N SER A 15 37.49 8.27 -2.48
CA SER A 15 37.76 8.36 -1.03
C SER A 15 37.04 7.28 -0.21
N LYS A 16 36.74 6.12 -0.83
CA LYS A 16 36.08 4.97 -0.17
C LYS A 16 36.73 4.56 1.14
N HIS A 17 38.06 4.64 1.22
CA HIS A 17 38.85 4.33 2.42
C HIS A 17 38.55 5.24 3.63
N ARG A 18 37.90 6.39 3.43
CA ARG A 18 37.49 7.31 4.50
C ARG A 18 36.06 7.05 4.99
N VAL A 19 35.29 6.20 4.30
CA VAL A 19 33.90 5.91 4.66
C VAL A 19 33.89 4.86 5.76
N LYS A 20 33.19 5.17 6.86
CA LYS A 20 32.89 4.20 7.92
C LYS A 20 31.39 3.98 7.93
N GLU A 21 30.97 2.75 7.72
CA GLU A 21 29.57 2.36 7.74
C GLU A 21 29.22 1.74 9.09
N PHE A 22 28.11 2.19 9.68
CA PHE A 22 27.54 1.58 10.86
C PHE A 22 26.18 1.02 10.49
N ILE A 23 26.03 -0.30 10.58
CA ILE A 23 24.78 -1.01 10.30
C ILE A 23 24.34 -1.65 11.60
N TYR A 24 23.16 -1.25 12.07
CA TYR A 24 22.55 -1.80 13.27
C TYR A 24 21.44 -2.76 12.87
N ASP A 25 21.21 -3.77 13.70
CA ASP A 25 20.09 -4.67 13.50
C ASP A 25 18.77 -3.91 13.56
N HIS A 26 17.81 -4.40 12.79
CA HIS A 26 16.48 -3.81 12.73
C HIS A 26 15.79 -3.96 14.10
N VAL A 27 15.24 -2.86 14.64
CA VAL A 27 14.57 -2.83 15.95
C VAL A 27 13.37 -3.80 15.99
N VAL A 28 12.73 -4.03 14.85
CA VAL A 28 11.64 -4.99 14.71
C VAL A 28 12.19 -6.39 14.39
N PRO A 29 11.79 -7.43 15.15
CA PRO A 29 12.19 -8.82 14.89
C PRO A 29 11.80 -9.31 13.50
N LYS A 30 12.62 -10.20 12.93
CA LYS A 30 12.34 -10.82 11.61
C LYS A 30 11.01 -11.59 11.58
N THR A 31 10.54 -12.08 12.72
CA THR A 31 9.25 -12.78 12.86
C THR A 31 8.04 -11.86 12.77
N SER A 32 8.24 -10.55 12.96
CA SER A 32 7.17 -9.55 12.97
C SER A 32 6.95 -8.90 11.60
N ILE A 33 7.77 -9.20 10.60
CA ILE A 33 7.68 -8.66 9.24
C ILE A 33 7.73 -9.81 8.24
N LEU A 34 6.73 -9.88 7.36
CA LEU A 34 6.67 -10.86 6.28
C LEU A 34 6.60 -10.14 4.93
N PRO A 35 7.74 -9.94 4.24
CA PRO A 35 7.74 -9.38 2.90
C PRO A 35 7.30 -10.44 1.88
N ILE A 36 6.33 -10.12 1.03
CA ILE A 36 5.83 -11.01 -0.02
C ILE A 36 5.78 -10.24 -1.34
N ILE A 37 6.32 -10.86 -2.40
CA ILE A 37 6.17 -10.39 -3.76
C ILE A 37 5.12 -11.25 -4.44
N LEU A 38 3.94 -10.69 -4.69
CA LEU A 38 2.85 -11.39 -5.36
C LEU A 38 2.92 -11.16 -6.87
N CYS A 39 3.44 -12.15 -7.60
CA CYS A 39 3.64 -12.06 -9.05
C CYS A 39 2.40 -12.44 -9.89
N LYS A 40 1.43 -13.15 -9.31
CA LYS A 40 0.25 -13.67 -10.00
C LYS A 40 -1.00 -13.46 -9.17
N GLY A 41 -2.11 -13.16 -9.84
CA GLY A 41 -3.43 -13.05 -9.23
C GLY A 41 -4.08 -14.42 -8.98
N PRO A 42 -5.28 -14.44 -8.35
CA PRO A 42 -6.00 -15.66 -8.00
C PRO A 42 -6.32 -16.59 -9.18
N THR A 43 -6.46 -16.08 -10.40
CA THR A 43 -6.68 -16.93 -11.59
C THR A 43 -5.39 -17.39 -12.27
N GLY A 44 -4.22 -17.00 -11.73
CA GLY A 44 -2.90 -17.32 -12.28
C GLY A 44 -2.37 -16.31 -13.28
N LYS A 45 -3.13 -15.26 -13.62
CA LYS A 45 -2.66 -14.16 -14.48
C LYS A 45 -1.53 -13.38 -13.81
N THR A 46 -0.47 -13.10 -14.56
CA THR A 46 0.68 -12.35 -14.07
C THR A 46 0.32 -10.89 -13.79
N PHE A 47 0.71 -10.38 -12.64
CA PHE A 47 0.59 -8.97 -12.30
C PHE A 47 1.63 -8.14 -13.05
N GLN A 48 1.17 -7.36 -14.04
CA GLN A 48 2.01 -6.44 -14.81
C GLN A 48 1.41 -5.04 -14.81
N PHE A 49 1.81 -4.23 -13.83
CA PHE A 49 1.31 -2.86 -13.66
C PHE A 49 2.08 -1.81 -14.48
N LYS A 50 2.51 -2.17 -15.70
CA LYS A 50 3.13 -1.22 -16.65
C LYS A 50 2.09 -0.24 -17.17
N TYR A 51 2.49 0.98 -17.56
CA TYR A 51 1.56 2.03 -18.01
C TYR A 51 0.58 1.57 -19.09
N ASN A 52 1.05 0.78 -20.05
CA ASN A 52 0.24 0.26 -21.16
C ASN A 52 -0.67 -0.92 -20.78
N GLN A 53 -0.40 -1.63 -19.68
CA GLN A 53 -1.12 -2.84 -19.27
C GLN A 53 -1.99 -2.64 -18.02
N ARG A 54 -1.70 -1.62 -17.22
CA ARG A 54 -2.40 -1.37 -15.94
C ARG A 54 -3.90 -1.12 -16.09
N SER A 55 -4.32 -0.63 -17.25
CA SER A 55 -5.73 -0.39 -17.59
C SER A 55 -6.48 -1.64 -18.08
N ASP A 56 -5.82 -2.80 -18.19
CA ASP A 56 -6.47 -4.06 -18.59
C ASP A 56 -7.53 -4.45 -17.54
N PRO A 57 -8.82 -4.55 -17.93
CA PRO A 57 -9.90 -4.96 -17.02
C PRO A 57 -9.63 -6.28 -16.31
N THR A 58 -8.98 -7.22 -16.99
CA THR A 58 -8.64 -8.52 -16.40
C THR A 58 -7.65 -8.36 -15.25
N LEU A 59 -6.65 -7.50 -15.42
CA LEU A 59 -5.64 -7.22 -14.40
C LEU A 59 -6.26 -6.51 -13.20
N MET A 60 -7.15 -5.54 -13.43
CA MET A 60 -7.88 -4.87 -12.34
C MET A 60 -8.81 -5.85 -11.60
N LYS A 61 -9.40 -6.82 -12.30
CA LYS A 61 -10.20 -7.88 -11.68
C LYS A 61 -9.34 -8.79 -10.79
N GLU A 62 -8.16 -9.19 -11.25
CA GLU A 62 -7.20 -9.96 -10.42
C GLU A 62 -6.81 -9.20 -9.15
N LEU A 63 -6.57 -7.89 -9.27
CA LEU A 63 -6.27 -7.03 -8.13
C LEU A 63 -7.46 -6.95 -7.17
N GLY A 64 -8.68 -6.77 -7.69
CA GLY A 64 -9.91 -6.79 -6.90
C GLY A 64 -10.12 -8.08 -6.13
N MET A 65 -9.93 -9.23 -6.78
CA MET A 65 -10.02 -10.55 -6.13
C MET A 65 -8.93 -10.72 -5.06
N THR A 66 -7.72 -10.23 -5.32
CA THR A 66 -6.62 -10.25 -4.35
C THR A 66 -6.95 -9.41 -3.12
N LEU A 67 -7.37 -8.15 -3.32
CA LEU A 67 -7.76 -7.26 -2.22
C LEU A 67 -8.92 -7.83 -1.41
N PHE A 68 -9.91 -8.41 -2.08
CA PHE A 68 -11.02 -9.10 -1.39
C PHE A 68 -10.53 -10.25 -0.51
N ASN A 69 -9.64 -11.11 -1.01
CA ASN A 69 -9.08 -12.20 -0.24
C ASN A 69 -8.26 -11.71 0.96
N LEU A 70 -7.43 -10.69 0.76
CA LEU A 70 -6.65 -10.05 1.83
C LEU A 70 -7.57 -9.45 2.91
N CYS A 71 -8.63 -8.73 2.50
CA CYS A 71 -9.60 -8.14 3.41
C CYS A 71 -10.40 -9.17 4.22
N ASN A 72 -10.53 -10.41 3.74
CA ASN A 72 -11.19 -11.49 4.48
C ASN A 72 -10.31 -12.13 5.56
N ILE A 73 -8.98 -12.08 5.40
CA ILE A 73 -8.04 -12.81 6.24
C ILE A 73 -7.36 -11.88 7.25
N ILE A 74 -6.94 -10.69 6.80
CA ILE A 74 -6.15 -9.78 7.62
C ILE A 74 -7.08 -8.98 8.54
N PRO A 75 -6.87 -8.99 9.87
CA PRO A 75 -7.64 -8.16 10.79
C PRO A 75 -7.20 -6.69 10.73
N ALA A 76 -8.01 -5.81 11.31
CA ALA A 76 -7.73 -4.39 11.47
C ALA A 76 -7.39 -3.67 10.15
N GLY A 77 -6.35 -2.84 10.14
CA GLY A 77 -5.99 -1.94 9.06
C GLY A 77 -5.19 -2.58 7.92
N ILE A 78 -5.66 -2.36 6.69
CA ILE A 78 -4.93 -2.62 5.44
C ILE A 78 -4.76 -1.31 4.71
N ILE A 79 -3.55 -1.03 4.22
CA ILE A 79 -3.25 0.15 3.42
C ILE A 79 -2.80 -0.31 2.04
N CYS A 80 -3.47 0.15 0.99
CA CYS A 80 -3.16 -0.18 -0.40
C CYS A 80 -2.69 1.07 -1.13
N PHE A 81 -1.41 1.11 -1.45
CA PHE A 81 -0.77 2.21 -2.15
C PHE A 81 -0.77 2.02 -3.67
N PHE A 82 -1.14 3.07 -4.39
CA PHE A 82 -1.09 3.16 -5.84
C PHE A 82 -0.05 4.19 -6.29
N ASN A 83 0.41 4.09 -7.53
CA ASN A 83 1.42 5.00 -8.08
C ASN A 83 0.89 6.39 -8.45
N SER A 84 -0.42 6.57 -8.61
CA SER A 84 -1.01 7.87 -8.90
C SER A 84 -2.49 7.94 -8.53
N TYR A 85 -2.99 9.15 -8.28
CA TYR A 85 -4.42 9.38 -8.02
C TYR A 85 -5.31 8.97 -9.19
N ASP A 86 -4.84 9.15 -10.42
CA ASP A 86 -5.62 8.80 -11.61
C ASP A 86 -5.77 7.28 -11.74
N TYR A 87 -4.71 6.53 -11.43
CA TYR A 87 -4.78 5.07 -11.45
C TYR A 87 -5.59 4.51 -10.26
N LEU A 88 -5.43 5.10 -9.07
CA LEU A 88 -6.28 4.78 -7.93
C LEU A 88 -7.75 4.95 -8.29
N LYS A 89 -8.13 6.10 -8.86
CA LYS A 89 -9.50 6.41 -9.25
C LYS A 89 -10.02 5.40 -10.28
N GLN A 90 -9.22 5.10 -11.30
CA GLN A 90 -9.57 4.11 -12.32
C GLN A 90 -9.87 2.73 -11.71
N VAL A 91 -9.00 2.25 -10.81
CA VAL A 91 -9.20 0.96 -10.13
C VAL A 91 -10.42 1.03 -9.21
N TYR A 92 -10.59 2.11 -8.45
CA TYR A 92 -11.76 2.29 -7.58
C TYR A 92 -13.07 2.20 -8.36
N ASP A 93 -13.19 2.97 -9.44
CA ASP A 93 -14.38 3.01 -10.29
C ASP A 93 -14.66 1.64 -10.91
N PHE A 94 -13.61 0.93 -11.37
CA PHE A 94 -13.74 -0.44 -11.89
C PHE A 94 -14.24 -1.42 -10.82
N LEU A 95 -13.65 -1.40 -9.63
CA LEU A 95 -14.04 -2.29 -8.53
C LEU A 95 -15.45 -1.99 -8.03
N ASN A 96 -15.89 -0.74 -8.09
CA ASN A 96 -17.26 -0.36 -7.76
C ASN A 96 -18.26 -0.94 -8.77
N ASN A 97 -17.98 -0.77 -10.07
CA ASN A 97 -18.84 -1.28 -11.14
C ASN A 97 -18.96 -2.82 -11.12
N GLU A 98 -17.86 -3.52 -10.81
CA GLU A 98 -17.83 -4.98 -10.69
C GLU A 98 -18.32 -5.49 -9.31
N LYS A 99 -18.81 -4.60 -8.44
CA LYS A 99 -19.33 -4.91 -7.09
C LYS A 99 -18.32 -5.57 -6.15
N PHE A 100 -17.02 -5.34 -6.36
CA PHE A 100 -15.99 -5.77 -5.41
C PHE A 100 -16.01 -4.93 -4.15
N LEU A 101 -16.22 -3.61 -4.27
CA LEU A 101 -16.26 -2.72 -3.10
C LEU A 101 -17.39 -3.11 -2.16
N GLU A 102 -18.60 -3.37 -2.66
CA GLU A 102 -19.74 -3.86 -1.85
C GLU A 102 -19.40 -5.14 -1.08
N LYS A 103 -18.64 -6.07 -1.70
CA LYS A 103 -18.22 -7.32 -1.04
C LYS A 103 -17.18 -7.06 0.05
N ILE A 104 -16.23 -6.16 -0.20
CA ILE A 104 -15.22 -5.76 0.78
C ILE A 104 -15.87 -5.00 1.94
N GLU A 105 -16.84 -4.12 1.66
CA GLU A 105 -17.56 -3.32 2.65
C GLU A 105 -18.35 -4.16 3.67
N LYS A 106 -18.70 -5.40 3.34
CA LYS A 106 -19.28 -6.34 4.32
C LYS A 106 -18.30 -6.74 5.43
N LYS A 107 -17.00 -6.58 5.20
CA LYS A 107 -15.93 -7.02 6.12
C LYS A 107 -15.05 -5.89 6.61
N LYS A 108 -14.80 -4.86 5.79
CA LYS A 108 -13.93 -3.73 6.12
C LYS A 108 -14.52 -2.41 5.65
N PHE A 109 -14.37 -1.36 6.44
CA PHE A 109 -14.65 -0.01 5.97
C PHE A 109 -13.69 0.37 4.84
N ILE A 110 -14.18 0.98 3.77
CA ILE A 110 -13.32 1.44 2.66
C ILE A 110 -13.16 2.94 2.77
N LEU A 111 -11.91 3.40 2.79
CA LEU A 111 -11.53 4.80 2.80
C LEU A 111 -10.60 5.08 1.64
N CYS A 112 -10.77 6.23 0.99
CA CYS A 112 -10.02 6.60 -0.20
C CYS A 112 -9.42 7.99 -0.02
N GLU A 113 -8.13 8.13 -0.33
CA GLU A 113 -7.45 9.41 -0.33
C GLU A 113 -7.99 10.32 -1.48
N PRO A 114 -8.45 11.54 -1.19
CA PRO A 114 -8.93 12.45 -2.21
C PRO A 114 -7.77 13.16 -2.95
N LYS A 115 -7.91 13.34 -4.27
CA LYS A 115 -6.97 14.14 -5.07
C LYS A 115 -7.03 15.62 -4.65
N GLY A 116 -5.90 16.20 -4.25
CA GLY A 116 -5.79 17.63 -3.96
C GLY A 116 -6.29 18.09 -2.58
N GLY A 117 -6.45 17.18 -1.61
CA GLY A 117 -6.88 17.56 -0.26
C GLY A 117 -5.88 18.47 0.45
N SER A 118 -6.36 19.54 1.12
CA SER A 118 -5.59 20.28 2.12
C SER A 118 -5.20 19.37 3.29
N GLY A 119 -4.18 19.74 4.09
CA GLY A 119 -3.72 18.90 5.23
C GLY A 119 -4.86 18.49 6.18
N SER A 120 -5.82 19.39 6.41
CA SER A 120 -7.03 19.11 7.21
C SER A 120 -7.90 17.96 6.70
N ASN A 121 -7.98 17.74 5.38
CA ASN A 121 -8.77 16.66 4.79
C ASN A 121 -8.08 15.30 4.97
N VAL A 122 -6.76 15.31 5.08
CA VAL A 122 -5.93 14.13 5.28
C VAL A 122 -6.03 13.67 6.74
N ASP A 123 -5.91 14.60 7.69
CA ASP A 123 -6.03 14.31 9.12
C ASP A 123 -7.42 13.75 9.48
N THR A 124 -8.47 14.34 8.90
CA THR A 124 -9.84 13.85 9.10
C THR A 124 -10.07 12.46 8.50
N LEU A 125 -9.41 12.13 7.39
CA LEU A 125 -9.45 10.80 6.79
C LEU A 125 -8.76 9.76 7.69
N LEU A 126 -7.61 10.11 8.27
CA LEU A 126 -6.86 9.26 9.19
C LEU A 126 -7.59 9.01 10.50
N ASP A 127 -8.23 10.05 11.05
CA ASP A 127 -9.06 9.91 12.24
C ASP A 127 -10.24 8.97 11.96
N LYS A 128 -10.91 9.13 10.81
CA LYS A 128 -11.96 8.20 10.36
C LYS A 128 -11.43 6.78 10.21
N TYR A 129 -10.29 6.59 9.55
CA TYR A 129 -9.65 5.29 9.38
C TYR A 129 -9.35 4.62 10.74
N SER A 130 -8.76 5.37 11.67
CA SER A 130 -8.43 4.88 13.01
C SER A 130 -9.68 4.52 13.81
N LYS A 131 -10.77 5.30 13.69
CA LYS A 131 -12.06 4.99 14.30
C LYS A 131 -12.71 3.75 13.68
N SER A 132 -12.65 3.61 12.36
CA SER A 132 -13.15 2.44 11.65
C SER A 132 -12.45 1.14 12.05
N ILE A 133 -11.15 1.20 12.36
CA ILE A 133 -10.40 0.04 12.85
C ILE A 133 -10.82 -0.38 14.26
N ARG A 134 -11.11 0.59 15.12
CA ARG A 134 -11.55 0.34 16.50
C ARG A 134 -13.02 -0.04 16.62
N SER A 135 -13.80 0.11 15.53
CA SER A 135 -15.22 -0.27 15.51
C SER A 135 -15.38 -1.79 15.51
N SER A 136 -16.37 -2.28 16.26
CA SER A 136 -16.75 -3.70 16.30
C SER A 136 -17.72 -4.10 15.18
N GLU A 137 -18.21 -3.15 14.37
CA GLU A 137 -19.16 -3.44 13.28
C GLU A 137 -18.52 -4.26 12.15
N ARG A 138 -17.21 -4.07 11.93
CA ARG A 138 -16.45 -4.67 10.84
C ARG A 138 -15.08 -5.10 11.37
N SER A 139 -14.38 -5.94 10.62
CA SER A 139 -13.06 -6.47 10.97
C SER A 139 -11.91 -5.48 10.79
N GLY A 140 -12.20 -4.19 10.60
CA GLY A 140 -11.23 -3.12 10.36
C GLY A 140 -11.50 -2.30 9.10
N ALA A 141 -10.45 -1.77 8.48
CA ALA A 141 -10.55 -0.83 7.37
C ALA A 141 -9.51 -1.08 6.27
N LEU A 142 -9.88 -0.78 5.03
CA LEU A 142 -9.02 -0.71 3.86
C LEU A 142 -8.86 0.77 3.47
N LEU A 143 -7.64 1.28 3.52
CA LEU A 143 -7.28 2.61 3.06
C LEU A 143 -6.61 2.52 1.68
N LEU A 144 -7.23 3.13 0.67
CA LEU A 144 -6.67 3.28 -0.67
C LEU A 144 -5.95 4.64 -0.73
N SER A 145 -4.65 4.64 -1.00
CA SER A 145 -3.79 5.83 -0.94
C SER A 145 -2.76 5.83 -2.07
N VAL A 146 -2.03 6.93 -2.26
CA VAL A 146 -1.02 7.09 -3.30
C VAL A 146 0.39 7.20 -2.70
N VAL A 147 1.36 6.48 -3.25
CA VAL A 147 2.79 6.61 -2.88
C VAL A 147 3.29 8.02 -3.21
N GLY A 148 4.01 8.68 -2.31
CA GLY A 148 4.40 10.08 -2.45
C GLY A 148 3.24 11.06 -2.26
N GLY A 149 2.06 10.58 -1.87
CA GLY A 149 0.95 11.41 -1.42
C GLY A 149 1.17 11.91 0.01
N LYS A 150 0.30 12.81 0.47
CA LYS A 150 0.38 13.40 1.81
C LYS A 150 0.29 12.36 2.92
N LEU A 151 -0.38 11.23 2.63
CA LEU A 151 -0.51 10.11 3.56
C LEU A 151 0.71 9.18 3.63
N SER A 152 1.66 9.33 2.71
CA SER A 152 2.82 8.43 2.62
C SER A 152 4.07 8.97 3.34
N GLU A 153 4.06 10.23 3.78
CA GLU A 153 5.18 10.89 4.45
C GLU A 153 4.79 11.32 5.87
N GLY A 154 5.63 10.99 6.86
CA GLY A 154 5.51 11.47 8.24
C GLY A 154 4.43 10.81 9.11
N LEU A 155 3.65 9.86 8.58
CA LEU A 155 2.61 9.15 9.33
C LEU A 155 3.09 7.79 9.84
N ASN A 156 2.80 7.52 11.11
CA ASN A 156 3.13 6.26 11.76
C ASN A 156 1.87 5.41 11.94
N PHE A 157 1.74 4.36 11.11
CA PHE A 157 0.70 3.35 11.26
C PHE A 157 1.14 2.33 12.31
N SER A 158 0.85 2.63 13.58
CA SER A 158 1.19 1.75 14.69
C SER A 158 0.19 0.58 14.84
N ASP A 159 0.75 -0.61 15.02
CA ASP A 159 0.05 -1.86 15.32
C ASP A 159 -1.17 -2.14 14.41
N ASP A 160 -2.39 -2.11 14.95
CA ASP A 160 -3.63 -2.38 14.24
C ASP A 160 -3.90 -1.43 13.07
N LEU A 161 -3.29 -0.23 13.07
CA LEU A 161 -3.43 0.74 11.98
C LEU A 161 -2.78 0.27 10.67
N GLY A 162 -1.84 -0.68 10.72
CA GLY A 162 -1.06 -1.10 9.56
C GLY A 162 -0.68 -2.58 9.60
N ARG A 163 -1.65 -3.48 9.80
CA ARG A 163 -1.40 -4.94 9.82
C ARG A 163 -0.97 -5.49 8.47
N CYS A 164 -1.34 -4.82 7.38
CA CYS A 164 -0.85 -5.14 6.04
C CYS A 164 -0.69 -3.88 5.20
N VAL A 165 0.44 -3.78 4.50
CA VAL A 165 0.69 -2.77 3.47
C VAL A 165 0.80 -3.47 2.12
N VAL A 166 -0.03 -3.04 1.18
CA VAL A 166 -0.03 -3.50 -0.20
C VAL A 166 0.48 -2.37 -1.07
N VAL A 167 1.45 -2.66 -1.94
CA VAL A 167 1.95 -1.70 -2.93
C VAL A 167 1.60 -2.24 -4.32
N VAL A 168 0.77 -1.50 -5.05
CA VAL A 168 0.28 -1.92 -6.37
C VAL A 168 1.22 -1.41 -7.46
N GLY A 169 2.04 -2.32 -7.96
CA GLY A 169 3.07 -2.00 -8.94
C GLY A 169 4.33 -1.44 -8.28
N MET A 170 5.23 -0.92 -9.11
CA MET A 170 6.45 -0.25 -8.65
C MET A 170 6.26 1.26 -8.80
N PRO A 171 6.48 2.07 -7.76
CA PRO A 171 6.54 3.51 -7.93
C PRO A 171 7.69 3.86 -8.88
N TYR A 172 7.42 4.74 -9.84
CA TYR A 172 8.38 5.24 -10.84
C TYR A 172 8.63 6.72 -10.58
#